data_AF-A0A4R1R970-F1
#
_entry.id   AF-A0A4R1R970-F1
#
_cell.length_a   1.000
_cell.length_b   1.000
_cell.length_c   1.000
_cell.angle_alpha   90.00
_cell.angle_beta   90.00
_cell.angle_gamma   90.00
#
_symmetry.space_group_name_H-M   'P 1'
#
loop_
_entity.id
_entity.type
_entity.pdbx_description
1 polymer ?
#
loop_
_entity_poly.entity_id
_entity_poly.type
_entity_poly.pdbx_seq_one_letter_code
_entity_poly.pdbx_strand_id
1 'polypeptide(L)'
;MPSVRYRCAGVTVENGSLGATLLEVSIAHKITHWHECGGNGRCTTCRVRVLDGASHLSAPTRREAELAKARGWDPTIRLACQTSASGDVTLERIVLSEATASQLRAETVGREAGTERQLAILFCDMRDFTALADSNSAFDVVHILNRFFEALGDPILLNGGVISHYAGDQICGLFGLDDANPARICSGAMRAAFGMVEAMEGLNEELARAFGIRIRIGIGLHFGNAIVGYVGHSTLRRLTIIGDDVNTASRIESMTKELGATILVSRAVAERLADGSLSVIATKMARLRGKREDIELLAVDRFADRSPFALAQRSVGLLLDDPSAFAAQFYANLFAIRPELEQLFVNGTRAQGAMLSHMLRSVVSGLERRKHVTIGLQTMGRKHVGYGVELDHYGTFKAAMLKTISDIMGVGLTPEIEASWSATLDVVLGLMKEGAGAEFRRN
;
A
#
# COMPACT_ATOMS: atom_id res chain seq x y z
N MET A 1 1.59 -12.35 -48.84
CA MET A 1 1.12 -11.95 -47.50
C MET A 1 1.46 -10.48 -47.31
N PRO A 2 0.68 -9.68 -46.57
CA PRO A 2 0.97 -8.26 -46.41
C PRO A 2 2.33 -8.07 -45.72
N SER A 3 3.15 -7.15 -46.23
CA SER A 3 4.46 -6.84 -45.67
C SER A 3 4.42 -5.55 -44.84
N VAL A 4 5.15 -5.53 -43.73
CA VAL A 4 5.30 -4.36 -42.85
C VAL A 4 6.75 -3.90 -42.90
N ARG A 5 6.98 -2.72 -43.45
CA ARG A 5 8.31 -2.09 -43.53
C ARG A 5 8.50 -1.08 -42.40
N TYR A 6 9.52 -1.30 -41.56
CA TYR A 6 9.89 -0.42 -40.45
C TYR A 6 11.05 0.49 -40.86
N ARG A 7 10.76 1.76 -41.18
CA ARG A 7 11.76 2.71 -41.72
C ARG A 7 12.96 2.87 -40.79
N CYS A 8 12.74 3.05 -39.48
CA CYS A 8 13.83 3.26 -38.52
C CYS A 8 14.69 2.02 -38.25
N ALA A 9 14.21 0.82 -38.57
CA ALA A 9 14.97 -0.42 -38.41
C ALA A 9 15.65 -0.87 -39.71
N GLY A 10 15.27 -0.30 -40.86
CA GLY A 10 15.68 -0.80 -42.17
C GLY A 10 15.18 -2.22 -42.48
N VAL A 11 14.22 -2.74 -41.71
CA VAL A 11 13.72 -4.12 -41.81
C VAL A 11 12.33 -4.12 -42.45
N THR A 12 12.12 -5.04 -43.39
CA THR A 12 10.79 -5.42 -43.89
C THR A 12 10.48 -6.83 -43.40
N VAL A 13 9.31 -7.03 -42.81
CA VAL A 13 8.86 -8.33 -42.31
C VAL A 13 7.52 -8.70 -42.91
N GLU A 14 7.30 -9.99 -43.14
CA GLU A 14 6.02 -10.48 -43.63
C GLU A 14 5.05 -10.69 -42.47
N ASN A 15 3.81 -10.26 -42.63
CA ASN A 15 2.77 -10.56 -41.66
C ASN A 15 2.27 -12.00 -41.86
N GLY A 16 2.71 -12.91 -41.00
CA GLY A 16 2.37 -14.33 -41.03
C GLY A 16 0.94 -14.67 -40.59
N SER A 17 0.14 -13.70 -40.11
CA SER A 17 -1.22 -13.92 -39.61
C SER A 17 -2.20 -12.82 -40.04
N LEU A 18 -3.25 -13.23 -40.77
CA LEU A 18 -4.36 -12.34 -41.14
C LEU A 18 -5.07 -11.81 -39.90
N GLY A 19 -5.10 -10.49 -39.74
CA GLY A 19 -5.72 -9.82 -38.59
C GLY A 19 -4.78 -9.51 -37.42
N ALA A 20 -3.51 -9.97 -37.46
CA ALA A 20 -2.52 -9.59 -36.45
C ALA A 20 -2.30 -8.07 -36.46
N THR A 21 -2.18 -7.53 -35.25
CA THR A 21 -1.87 -6.12 -35.02
C THR A 21 -0.42 -5.84 -35.39
N LEU A 22 -0.11 -4.59 -35.74
CA LEU A 22 1.26 -4.17 -36.04
C LEU A 22 2.22 -4.40 -34.85
N LEU A 23 1.70 -4.37 -33.61
CA LEU A 23 2.48 -4.72 -32.42
C LEU A 23 2.83 -6.22 -32.38
N GLU A 24 1.86 -7.11 -32.64
CA GLU A 24 2.11 -8.55 -32.70
C GLU A 24 3.11 -8.91 -33.79
N VAL A 25 2.99 -8.27 -34.97
CA VAL A 25 3.97 -8.43 -36.06
C VAL A 25 5.38 -8.01 -35.60
N SER A 26 5.50 -6.91 -34.85
CA SER A 26 6.79 -6.47 -34.30
C SER A 26 7.37 -7.50 -33.32
N ILE A 27 6.56 -7.97 -32.36
CA ILE A 27 6.98 -8.92 -31.33
C ILE A 27 7.40 -10.25 -31.96
N ALA A 28 6.61 -10.78 -32.89
CA ALA A 28 6.89 -12.05 -33.59
C ALA A 28 8.24 -12.00 -34.32
N HIS A 29 8.60 -10.84 -34.89
CA HIS A 29 9.86 -10.65 -35.61
C HIS A 29 10.98 -10.06 -34.74
N LYS A 30 10.81 -10.04 -33.42
CA LYS A 30 11.79 -9.52 -32.46
C LYS A 30 12.20 -8.06 -32.73
N ILE A 31 11.31 -7.29 -33.34
CA ILE A 31 11.46 -5.84 -33.52
C ILE A 31 11.04 -5.20 -32.21
N THR A 32 11.98 -4.48 -31.57
CA THR A 32 11.68 -3.76 -30.33
C THR A 32 10.51 -2.80 -30.55
N HIS A 33 9.44 -2.90 -29.76
CA HIS A 33 8.29 -2.02 -29.91
C HIS A 33 7.74 -1.73 -28.52
N TRP A 34 7.74 -0.48 -28.08
CA TRP A 34 7.30 -0.15 -26.72
C TRP A 34 5.79 -0.27 -26.56
N HIS A 35 5.33 -0.90 -25.49
CA HIS A 35 3.90 -1.15 -25.26
C HIS A 35 3.59 -1.26 -23.75
N GLU A 36 3.60 -0.12 -23.05
CA GLU A 36 3.50 -0.04 -21.58
C GLU A 36 2.31 -0.82 -21.01
N CYS A 37 1.14 -0.73 -21.67
CA CYS A 37 -0.08 -1.41 -21.23
C CYS A 37 -0.20 -2.89 -21.68
N GLY A 38 0.86 -3.49 -22.21
CA GLY A 38 0.79 -4.86 -22.73
C GLY A 38 0.03 -5.02 -24.05
N GLY A 39 -0.24 -3.93 -24.79
CA GLY A 39 -0.98 -3.98 -26.07
C GLY A 39 -2.50 -3.78 -25.97
N ASN A 40 -3.03 -3.36 -24.83
CA ASN A 40 -4.47 -3.24 -24.58
C ASN A 40 -5.10 -1.89 -24.99
N GLY A 41 -4.41 -1.08 -25.80
CA GLY A 41 -4.86 0.26 -26.19
C GLY A 41 -5.04 1.25 -25.02
N ARG A 42 -4.49 0.96 -23.84
CA ARG A 42 -4.59 1.83 -22.64
C ARG A 42 -3.45 2.84 -22.51
N CYS A 43 -2.38 2.67 -23.26
CA CYS A 43 -1.24 3.59 -23.33
C CYS A 43 -1.02 4.08 -24.76
N THR A 44 -0.17 5.08 -24.94
CA THR A 44 0.16 5.66 -26.25
C THR A 44 1.58 5.33 -26.68
N THR A 45 2.22 4.33 -26.10
CA THR A 45 3.66 4.11 -26.32
C THR A 45 3.98 3.26 -27.55
N CYS A 46 3.02 2.48 -28.03
CA CYS A 46 3.14 1.67 -29.25
C CYS A 46 2.81 2.48 -30.51
N ARG A 47 2.93 3.81 -30.46
CA ARG A 47 2.58 4.67 -31.58
C ARG A 47 3.53 4.46 -32.73
N VAL A 48 2.93 4.32 -33.91
CA VAL A 48 3.61 4.32 -35.19
C VAL A 48 3.09 5.47 -36.03
N ARG A 49 3.95 6.06 -36.85
CA ARG A 49 3.56 6.96 -37.92
C ARG A 49 3.51 6.15 -39.21
N VAL A 50 2.37 6.17 -39.87
CA VAL A 50 2.16 5.52 -41.16
C VAL A 50 2.72 6.43 -42.24
N LEU A 51 3.67 5.91 -43.00
CA LEU A 51 4.38 6.65 -44.03
C LEU A 51 3.84 6.33 -45.43
N ASP A 52 3.36 5.09 -45.61
CA ASP A 52 2.73 4.62 -46.84
C ASP A 52 1.80 3.42 -46.54
N GLY A 53 0.81 3.19 -47.40
CA GLY A 53 -0.16 2.08 -47.26
C GLY A 53 -1.30 2.32 -46.27
N ALA A 54 -1.65 3.57 -45.96
CA ALA A 54 -2.70 3.90 -44.98
C ALA A 54 -4.09 3.30 -45.34
N SER A 55 -4.39 3.15 -46.63
CA SER A 55 -5.61 2.51 -47.14
C SER A 55 -5.70 1.01 -46.81
N HIS A 56 -4.58 0.37 -46.45
CA HIS A 56 -4.50 -1.05 -46.10
C HIS A 56 -4.65 -1.29 -44.60
N LEU A 57 -4.88 -0.25 -43.80
CA LEU A 57 -5.02 -0.36 -42.36
C LEU A 57 -6.49 -0.51 -41.96
N SER A 58 -6.72 -1.30 -40.93
CA SER A 58 -8.00 -1.32 -40.22
C SER A 58 -8.42 0.09 -39.78
N ALA A 59 -9.73 0.32 -39.76
CA ALA A 59 -10.29 1.56 -39.23
C ALA A 59 -9.88 1.75 -37.75
N PRO A 60 -9.65 3.00 -37.29
CA PRO A 60 -9.33 3.26 -35.90
C PRO A 60 -10.41 2.69 -34.97
N THR A 61 -9.99 1.99 -33.92
CA THR A 61 -10.93 1.57 -32.88
C THR A 61 -11.49 2.79 -32.15
N ARG A 62 -12.66 2.66 -31.52
CA ARG A 62 -13.26 3.76 -30.72
C ARG A 62 -12.25 4.36 -29.73
N ARG A 63 -11.48 3.51 -29.06
CA ARG A 63 -10.48 3.91 -28.06
C ARG A 63 -9.32 4.67 -28.68
N GLU A 64 -8.82 4.21 -29.82
CA GLU A 64 -7.77 4.90 -30.59
C GLU A 64 -8.25 6.28 -31.06
N ALA A 65 -9.48 6.37 -31.58
CA ALA A 65 -10.08 7.63 -32.05
C ALA A 65 -10.26 8.65 -30.91
N GLU A 66 -10.74 8.20 -29.75
CA GLU A 66 -10.86 9.04 -28.54
C GLU A 66 -9.49 9.58 -28.08
N LEU A 67 -8.47 8.72 -28.05
CA LEU A 67 -7.09 9.11 -27.68
C LEU A 67 -6.47 10.08 -28.69
N ALA A 68 -6.65 9.84 -29.98
CA ALA A 68 -6.14 10.68 -31.06
C ALA A 68 -6.76 12.09 -31.01
N LYS A 69 -8.08 12.17 -30.84
CA LYS A 69 -8.81 13.43 -30.71
C LYS A 69 -8.38 14.21 -29.46
N ALA A 70 -8.29 13.54 -28.32
CA ALA A 70 -7.94 14.19 -27.04
C ALA A 70 -6.51 14.77 -27.04
N ARG A 71 -5.60 14.20 -27.84
CA ARG A 71 -4.18 14.58 -27.86
C ARG A 71 -3.75 15.31 -29.14
N GLY A 72 -4.68 15.62 -30.04
CA GLY A 72 -4.39 16.30 -31.30
C GLY A 72 -3.37 15.56 -32.17
N TRP A 73 -3.51 14.25 -32.31
CA TRP A 73 -2.59 13.47 -33.15
C TRP A 73 -2.75 13.83 -34.62
N ASP A 74 -1.64 13.81 -35.33
CA ASP A 74 -1.64 13.82 -36.79
C ASP A 74 -2.36 12.56 -37.34
N PRO A 75 -3.13 12.66 -38.43
CA PRO A 75 -3.90 11.55 -38.99
C PRO A 75 -3.08 10.31 -39.39
N THR A 76 -1.77 10.48 -39.60
CA THR A 76 -0.85 9.38 -39.91
C THR A 76 -0.44 8.57 -38.67
N ILE A 77 -0.74 9.04 -37.45
CA ILE A 77 -0.36 8.36 -36.21
C ILE A 77 -1.42 7.32 -35.86
N ARG A 78 -0.96 6.07 -35.68
CA ARG A 78 -1.79 4.94 -35.26
C ARG A 78 -1.22 4.25 -34.02
N LEU A 79 -2.07 3.57 -33.27
CA LEU A 79 -1.65 2.65 -32.21
C LEU A 79 -1.37 1.27 -32.81
N ALA A 80 -0.11 0.82 -32.77
CA ALA A 80 0.26 -0.46 -33.37
C ALA A 80 -0.47 -1.65 -32.76
N CYS A 81 -0.82 -1.59 -31.47
CA CYS A 81 -1.59 -2.65 -30.79
C CYS A 81 -3.08 -2.66 -31.09
N GLN A 82 -3.59 -1.65 -31.81
CA GLN A 82 -5.02 -1.54 -32.18
C GLN A 82 -5.23 -1.53 -33.68
N THR A 83 -4.14 -1.60 -34.45
CA THR A 83 -4.15 -1.48 -35.90
C THR A 83 -3.60 -2.77 -36.50
N SER A 84 -4.39 -3.43 -37.33
CA SER A 84 -3.96 -4.50 -38.24
C SER A 84 -3.82 -3.96 -39.67
N ALA A 85 -3.00 -4.65 -40.48
CA ALA A 85 -2.76 -4.34 -41.88
C ALA A 85 -3.19 -5.52 -42.78
N SER A 86 -3.98 -5.22 -43.83
CA SER A 86 -4.45 -6.20 -44.82
C SER A 86 -3.64 -6.16 -46.13
N GLY A 87 -2.75 -5.19 -46.29
CA GLY A 87 -1.87 -4.98 -47.44
C GLY A 87 -0.51 -4.43 -47.00
N ASP A 88 0.35 -4.11 -47.96
CA ASP A 88 1.70 -3.60 -47.66
C ASP A 88 1.64 -2.22 -47.00
N VAL A 89 2.42 -2.03 -45.94
CA VAL A 89 2.48 -0.77 -45.20
C VAL A 89 3.91 -0.41 -44.81
N THR A 90 4.22 0.88 -44.89
CA THR A 90 5.48 1.42 -44.39
C THR A 90 5.21 2.29 -43.18
N LEU A 91 5.92 2.05 -42.09
CA LEU A 91 5.72 2.76 -40.84
C LEU A 91 7.03 3.16 -40.15
N GLU A 92 6.93 4.18 -39.31
CA GLU A 92 7.98 4.71 -38.47
C GLU A 92 7.57 4.51 -37.00
N ARG A 93 8.43 3.91 -36.18
CA ARG A 93 8.18 3.84 -34.73
C ARG A 93 8.46 5.23 -34.15
N ILE A 94 7.48 5.83 -33.47
CA ILE A 94 7.60 7.20 -32.94
C ILE A 94 8.40 7.23 -31.63
N VAL A 95 8.33 6.15 -30.86
CA VAL A 95 9.04 6.01 -29.60
C VAL A 95 10.29 5.15 -29.83
N LEU A 96 11.43 5.83 -30.03
CA LEU A 96 12.74 5.22 -30.24
C LEU A 96 13.79 5.94 -29.41
N SER A 97 14.53 5.22 -28.58
CA SER A 97 15.88 5.65 -28.21
C SER A 97 16.82 4.45 -28.17
N GLU A 98 17.79 4.44 -29.09
CA GLU A 98 18.80 3.38 -29.22
C GLU A 98 19.70 3.28 -27.98
N ALA A 99 19.84 4.35 -27.21
CA ALA A 99 20.56 4.33 -25.92
C ALA A 99 19.95 3.36 -24.89
N THR A 100 18.66 3.00 -25.03
CA THR A 100 17.94 2.11 -24.10
C THR A 100 17.98 0.65 -24.54
N ALA A 101 18.24 0.36 -25.81
CA ALA A 101 18.22 -1.00 -26.37
C ALA A 101 19.43 -1.84 -25.89
N SER A 102 20.57 -1.20 -25.63
CA SER A 102 21.79 -1.86 -25.14
C SER A 102 21.72 -2.19 -23.64
N GLN A 103 21.02 -1.38 -22.84
CA GLN A 103 20.77 -1.67 -21.41
C GLN A 103 19.73 -2.79 -21.23
N LEU A 104 18.82 -2.95 -22.20
CA LEU A 104 17.72 -3.91 -22.15
C LEU A 104 18.10 -5.39 -22.31
N ARG A 105 19.28 -5.71 -22.88
CA ARG A 105 19.76 -7.09 -22.94
C ARG A 105 20.26 -7.60 -21.58
N ALA A 106 20.55 -6.69 -20.64
CA ALA A 106 20.93 -7.02 -19.27
C ALA A 106 19.74 -6.98 -18.27
N GLU A 107 18.57 -6.46 -18.67
CA GLU A 107 17.43 -6.16 -17.77
C GLU A 107 16.21 -7.09 -17.95
N THR A 108 16.34 -8.26 -18.59
CA THR A 108 15.23 -9.21 -18.79
C THR A 108 14.75 -9.88 -17.48
N VAL A 109 15.30 -9.52 -16.33
CA VAL A 109 14.86 -9.97 -15.00
C VAL A 109 14.25 -8.78 -14.25
N GLY A 110 12.91 -8.69 -14.22
CA GLY A 110 12.19 -7.86 -13.22
C GLY A 110 11.55 -6.54 -13.69
N ARG A 111 11.08 -6.43 -14.93
CA ARG A 111 10.24 -5.30 -15.36
C ARG A 111 8.75 -5.63 -15.21
N GLU A 112 8.15 -5.33 -14.06
CA GLU A 112 6.69 -5.19 -14.01
C GLU A 112 6.32 -3.82 -14.61
N ALA A 113 5.61 -3.85 -15.74
CA ALA A 113 4.92 -2.67 -16.26
C ALA A 113 3.89 -2.18 -15.22
N GLY A 114 3.60 -0.88 -15.21
CA GLY A 114 2.66 -0.31 -14.23
C GLY A 114 1.33 -1.08 -14.22
N THR A 115 0.91 -1.57 -13.05
CA THR A 115 -0.32 -2.36 -12.88
C THR A 115 -1.45 -1.46 -12.41
N GLU A 116 -2.61 -1.54 -13.08
CA GLU A 116 -3.83 -0.86 -12.63
C GLU A 116 -4.44 -1.62 -11.45
N ARG A 117 -4.72 -0.90 -10.35
CA ARG A 117 -5.23 -1.46 -9.11
C ARG A 117 -6.26 -0.54 -8.47
N GLN A 118 -7.18 -1.13 -7.73
CA GLN A 118 -8.08 -0.39 -6.83
C GLN A 118 -7.41 -0.20 -5.48
N LEU A 119 -7.25 1.05 -5.05
CA LEU A 119 -6.51 1.41 -3.85
C LEU A 119 -7.30 2.40 -3.01
N ALA A 120 -7.12 2.34 -1.70
CA ALA A 120 -7.39 3.49 -0.85
C ALA A 120 -6.14 4.38 -0.81
N ILE A 121 -6.32 5.65 -1.12
CA ILE A 121 -5.28 6.66 -1.25
C ILE A 121 -5.52 7.68 -0.15
N LEU A 122 -4.55 7.81 0.74
CA LEU A 122 -4.56 8.74 1.87
C LEU A 122 -3.55 9.85 1.59
N PHE A 123 -3.99 11.09 1.68
CA PHE A 123 -3.13 12.27 1.75
C PHE A 123 -3.31 12.92 3.12
N CYS A 124 -2.21 13.30 3.76
CA CYS A 124 -2.22 14.12 4.95
C CYS A 124 -1.24 15.27 4.78
N ASP A 125 -1.66 16.47 5.17
CA ASP A 125 -0.93 17.72 4.99
C ASP A 125 -0.92 18.53 6.29
N MET A 126 0.15 19.30 6.49
CA MET A 126 0.30 20.14 7.67
C MET A 126 -0.41 21.48 7.48
N ARG A 127 -1.14 21.94 8.49
CA ARG A 127 -1.76 23.26 8.43
C ARG A 127 -0.78 24.36 8.75
N ASP A 128 -0.88 25.41 7.95
CA ASP A 128 -0.14 26.65 8.14
C ASP A 128 1.38 26.42 8.17
N PHE A 129 1.86 25.40 7.43
CA PHE A 129 3.28 25.04 7.36
C PHE A 129 4.17 26.21 6.95
N THR A 130 3.72 27.07 6.03
CA THR A 130 4.46 28.28 5.65
C THR A 130 4.73 29.19 6.85
N ALA A 131 3.71 29.42 7.69
CA ALA A 131 3.88 30.24 8.89
C ALA A 131 4.82 29.57 9.92
N LEU A 132 4.77 28.24 10.04
CA LEU A 132 5.70 27.47 10.86
C LEU A 132 7.14 27.60 10.33
N ALA A 133 7.35 27.51 9.02
CA ALA A 133 8.65 27.62 8.39
C ALA A 133 9.24 29.03 8.52
N ASP A 134 8.40 30.07 8.42
CA ASP A 134 8.83 31.47 8.54
C ASP A 134 9.20 31.87 9.98
N SER A 135 8.62 31.19 10.98
CA SER A 135 8.80 31.52 12.41
C SER A 135 9.88 30.69 13.12
N ASN A 136 10.50 29.72 12.44
CA ASN A 136 11.49 28.81 13.02
C ASN A 136 12.78 28.78 12.19
N SER A 137 13.88 28.35 12.80
CA SER A 137 15.11 28.14 12.05
C SER A 137 14.96 26.96 11.08
N ALA A 138 15.70 26.96 9.97
CA ALA A 138 15.63 25.87 8.99
C ALA A 138 15.96 24.50 9.60
N PHE A 139 16.87 24.45 10.58
CA PHE A 139 17.23 23.20 11.28
C PHE A 139 16.09 22.72 12.19
N ASP A 140 15.40 23.62 12.88
CA ASP A 140 14.23 23.28 13.70
C ASP A 140 13.10 22.76 12.82
N VAL A 141 12.84 23.41 11.67
CA VAL A 141 11.83 22.96 10.70
C VAL A 141 12.13 21.55 10.21
N VAL A 142 13.40 21.26 9.87
CA VAL A 142 13.82 19.91 9.45
C VAL A 142 13.63 18.90 10.59
N HIS A 143 13.97 19.25 11.83
CA HIS A 143 13.75 18.39 12.98
C HIS A 143 12.25 18.08 13.19
N ILE A 144 11.41 19.11 13.16
CA ILE A 144 9.95 19.01 13.30
C ILE A 144 9.37 18.12 12.19
N LEU A 145 9.78 18.32 10.94
CA LEU A 145 9.32 17.51 9.81
C LEU A 145 9.71 16.03 9.95
N ASN A 146 10.94 15.74 10.39
CA ASN A 146 11.35 14.35 10.60
C ASN A 146 10.50 13.66 11.68
N ARG A 147 10.25 14.35 12.81
CA ARG A 147 9.39 13.83 13.88
C ARG A 147 7.94 13.65 13.42
N PHE A 148 7.44 14.59 12.62
CA PHE A 148 6.12 14.52 12.01
C PHE A 148 5.99 13.32 11.06
N PHE A 149 6.94 13.10 10.16
CA PHE A 149 6.89 11.96 9.23
C PHE A 149 7.07 10.61 9.90
N GLU A 150 7.88 10.53 10.95
CA GLU A 150 8.00 9.33 11.76
C GLU A 150 6.67 9.01 12.45
N ALA A 151 6.10 9.97 13.20
CA ALA A 151 4.86 9.78 13.94
C ALA A 151 3.65 9.46 13.04
N LEU A 152 3.53 10.11 11.88
CA LEU A 152 2.41 9.89 10.96
C LEU A 152 2.63 8.74 9.97
N GLY A 153 3.88 8.35 9.74
CA GLY A 153 4.22 7.20 8.91
C GLY A 153 3.83 5.88 9.58
N ASP A 154 4.02 5.77 10.90
CA ASP A 154 3.74 4.56 11.66
C ASP A 154 2.29 4.07 11.50
N PRO A 155 1.23 4.88 11.72
CA PRO A 155 -0.15 4.45 11.49
C PRO A 155 -0.41 3.91 10.08
N ILE A 156 0.21 4.48 9.05
CA ILE A 156 0.07 3.98 7.66
C ILE A 156 0.67 2.59 7.57
N LEU A 157 1.90 2.40 8.08
CA LEU A 157 2.61 1.14 7.99
C LEU A 157 1.90 0.03 8.81
N LEU A 158 1.55 0.33 10.05
CA LEU A 158 0.88 -0.61 10.97
C LEU A 158 -0.47 -1.11 10.40
N ASN A 159 -1.16 -0.29 9.61
CA ASN A 159 -2.46 -0.66 9.04
C ASN A 159 -2.38 -1.21 7.61
N GLY A 160 -1.22 -1.75 7.22
CA GLY A 160 -1.04 -2.42 5.92
C GLY A 160 -0.89 -1.47 4.74
N GLY A 161 -0.69 -0.18 5.00
CA GLY A 161 -0.36 0.81 4.00
C GLY A 161 1.13 0.83 3.68
N VAL A 162 1.46 1.44 2.55
CA VAL A 162 2.82 1.76 2.10
C VAL A 162 2.89 3.26 1.85
N ILE A 163 3.94 3.90 2.34
CA ILE A 163 4.19 5.32 2.08
C ILE A 163 4.76 5.43 0.65
N SER A 164 4.02 6.12 -0.22
CA SER A 164 4.45 6.32 -1.61
C SER A 164 5.55 7.36 -1.71
N HIS A 165 5.33 8.51 -1.08
CA HIS A 165 6.26 9.63 -1.10
C HIS A 165 5.89 10.66 -0.02
N TYR A 166 6.88 11.51 0.27
CA TYR A 166 6.71 12.77 0.98
C TYR A 166 6.88 13.92 -0.03
N ALA A 167 6.04 14.95 0.06
CA ALA A 167 6.11 16.13 -0.81
C ALA A 167 5.92 17.40 0.03
N GLY A 168 7.01 18.13 0.29
CA GLY A 168 6.95 19.23 1.26
C GLY A 168 6.65 18.69 2.65
N ASP A 169 5.54 19.13 3.23
CA ASP A 169 4.95 18.71 4.50
C ASP A 169 3.83 17.66 4.35
N GLN A 170 3.57 17.22 3.12
CA GLN A 170 2.56 16.23 2.80
C GLN A 170 3.10 14.79 2.85
N ILE A 171 2.29 13.87 3.36
CA ILE A 171 2.50 12.41 3.32
C ILE A 171 1.41 11.73 2.47
N CYS A 172 1.83 10.84 1.57
CA CYS A 172 0.93 10.03 0.74
C CYS A 172 1.05 8.54 1.10
N GLY A 173 -0.06 7.95 1.58
CA GLY A 173 -0.18 6.54 1.93
C GLY A 173 -1.07 5.77 0.95
N LEU A 174 -0.64 4.57 0.56
CA LEU A 174 -1.35 3.67 -0.35
C LEU A 174 -1.74 2.38 0.35
N PHE A 175 -2.99 1.97 0.20
CA PHE A 175 -3.52 0.72 0.76
C PHE A 175 -4.11 -0.12 -0.37
N GLY A 176 -3.84 -1.44 -0.34
CA GLY A 176 -4.28 -2.37 -1.40
C GLY A 176 -3.20 -2.79 -2.39
N LEU A 177 -1.92 -2.53 -2.12
CA LEU A 177 -0.82 -3.00 -2.99
C LEU A 177 -0.68 -4.54 -2.97
N ASP A 178 -0.98 -5.20 -1.85
CA ASP A 178 -0.91 -6.67 -1.73
C ASP A 178 -2.25 -7.33 -1.43
N ASP A 179 -3.32 -6.53 -1.41
CA ASP A 179 -4.66 -6.90 -1.00
C ASP A 179 -5.68 -6.48 -2.06
N ALA A 180 -6.68 -7.32 -2.28
CA ALA A 180 -7.73 -7.10 -3.27
C ALA A 180 -9.11 -6.91 -2.63
N ASN A 181 -9.24 -7.01 -1.30
CA ASN A 181 -10.53 -6.85 -0.62
C ASN A 181 -10.81 -5.37 -0.31
N PRO A 182 -11.77 -4.70 -1.00
CA PRO A 182 -12.01 -3.27 -0.84
C PRO A 182 -12.40 -2.85 0.57
N ALA A 183 -13.17 -3.68 1.29
CA ALA A 183 -13.63 -3.38 2.63
C ALA A 183 -12.47 -3.36 3.64
N ARG A 184 -11.56 -4.34 3.53
CA ARG A 184 -10.34 -4.37 4.35
C ARG A 184 -9.38 -3.25 4.00
N ILE A 185 -9.18 -2.98 2.71
CA ILE A 185 -8.34 -1.86 2.23
C ILE A 185 -8.83 -0.53 2.81
N CYS A 186 -10.12 -0.24 2.70
CA CYS A 186 -10.71 0.99 3.22
C CYS A 186 -10.66 1.03 4.75
N SER A 187 -10.90 -0.09 5.44
CA SER A 187 -10.81 -0.15 6.91
C SER A 187 -9.38 0.13 7.40
N GLY A 188 -8.36 -0.43 6.75
CA GLY A 188 -6.96 -0.15 7.05
C GLY A 188 -6.60 1.32 6.86
N ALA A 189 -7.05 1.92 5.75
CA ALA A 189 -6.85 3.36 5.51
C ALA A 189 -7.55 4.23 6.57
N MET A 190 -8.77 3.88 6.99
CA MET A 190 -9.47 4.57 8.08
C MET A 190 -8.75 4.45 9.42
N ARG A 191 -8.27 3.26 9.79
CA ARG A 191 -7.46 3.08 11.00
C ARG A 191 -6.21 3.93 10.97
N ALA A 192 -5.52 3.98 9.83
CA ALA A 192 -4.35 4.83 9.67
C ALA A 192 -4.70 6.31 9.87
N ALA A 193 -5.77 6.80 9.24
CA ALA A 193 -6.22 8.18 9.38
C ALA A 193 -6.49 8.57 10.84
N PHE A 194 -7.23 7.74 11.58
CA PHE A 194 -7.48 7.98 13.01
C PHE A 194 -6.23 7.81 13.88
N GLY A 195 -5.38 6.82 13.58
CA GLY A 195 -4.09 6.66 14.24
C GLY A 195 -3.14 7.83 14.02
N MET A 196 -3.19 8.49 12.86
CA MET A 196 -2.44 9.72 12.58
C MET A 196 -2.93 10.89 13.44
N VAL A 197 -4.24 11.01 13.68
CA VAL A 197 -4.79 12.03 14.59
C VAL A 197 -4.28 11.79 16.02
N GLU A 198 -4.37 10.57 16.52
CA GLU A 198 -3.88 10.19 17.85
C GLU A 198 -2.37 10.40 17.99
N ALA A 199 -1.57 10.00 16.98
CA ALA A 199 -0.13 10.21 16.97
C ALA A 199 0.24 11.70 16.96
N MET A 200 -0.52 12.53 16.24
CA MET A 200 -0.31 13.97 16.20
C MET A 200 -0.64 14.64 17.55
N GLU A 201 -1.61 14.13 18.30
CA GLU A 201 -1.90 14.60 19.66
C GLU A 201 -0.69 14.36 20.58
N GLY A 202 -0.13 13.15 20.58
CA GLY A 202 1.06 12.82 21.36
C GLY A 202 2.29 13.66 20.95
N LEU A 203 2.55 13.77 19.64
CA LEU A 203 3.65 14.59 19.14
C LEU A 203 3.46 16.08 19.49
N ASN A 204 2.22 16.59 19.52
CA ASN A 204 1.94 17.96 19.93
C ASN A 204 2.30 18.24 21.40
N GLU A 205 2.25 17.25 22.29
CA GLU A 205 2.69 17.42 23.67
C GLU A 205 4.22 17.54 23.77
N GLU A 206 4.95 16.83 22.92
CA GLU A 206 6.41 16.96 22.78
C GLU A 206 6.76 18.34 22.21
N LEU A 207 6.16 18.71 21.08
CA LEU A 207 6.45 19.95 20.36
C LEU A 207 6.05 21.20 21.16
N ALA A 208 4.95 21.15 21.92
CA ALA A 208 4.55 22.25 22.78
C ALA A 208 5.58 22.51 23.89
N ARG A 209 6.21 21.45 24.43
CA ARG A 209 7.25 21.59 25.46
C ARG A 209 8.59 22.04 24.89
N ALA A 210 8.99 21.50 23.75
CA ALA A 210 10.30 21.75 23.16
C ALA A 210 10.36 23.06 22.35
N PHE A 211 9.29 23.40 21.63
CA PHE A 211 9.26 24.50 20.65
C PHE A 211 8.11 25.49 20.89
N GLY A 212 7.18 25.21 21.81
CA GLY A 212 6.02 26.09 22.06
C GLY A 212 4.98 26.08 20.93
N ILE A 213 5.02 25.07 20.05
CA ILE A 213 4.14 24.98 18.88
C ILE A 213 3.14 23.83 19.00
N ARG A 214 2.03 23.95 18.27
CA ARG A 214 1.10 22.85 18.01
C ARG A 214 0.77 22.82 16.53
N ILE A 215 0.84 21.63 15.96
CA ILE A 215 0.58 21.36 14.55
C ILE A 215 -0.83 20.80 14.41
N ARG A 216 -1.53 21.29 13.39
CA ARG A 216 -2.80 20.71 12.93
C ARG A 216 -2.58 20.02 11.59
N ILE A 217 -3.39 19.02 11.29
CA ILE A 217 -3.33 18.26 10.05
C ILE A 217 -4.69 18.23 9.35
N GLY A 218 -4.67 18.04 8.04
CA GLY A 218 -5.83 17.68 7.24
C GLY A 218 -5.59 16.34 6.55
N ILE A 219 -6.54 15.42 6.60
CA ILE A 219 -6.44 14.08 6.02
C ILE A 219 -7.57 13.86 5.02
N GLY A 220 -7.22 13.56 3.77
CA GLY A 220 -8.15 13.19 2.71
C GLY A 220 -8.01 11.73 2.29
N LEU A 221 -9.13 11.01 2.21
CA LEU A 221 -9.15 9.61 1.77
C LEU A 221 -10.09 9.40 0.58
N HIS A 222 -9.60 8.65 -0.40
CA HIS A 222 -10.38 8.21 -1.55
C HIS A 222 -10.10 6.75 -1.89
N PHE A 223 -11.13 6.04 -2.38
CA PHE A 223 -11.00 4.69 -2.92
C PHE A 223 -11.30 4.71 -4.42
N GLY A 224 -10.34 4.31 -5.25
CA GLY A 224 -10.44 4.41 -6.70
C GLY A 224 -9.35 3.65 -7.45
N ASN A 225 -9.33 3.81 -8.77
CA ASN A 225 -8.37 3.14 -9.66
C ASN A 225 -7.10 3.98 -9.83
N ALA A 226 -5.94 3.33 -9.71
CA ALA A 226 -4.66 3.95 -10.03
C ALA A 226 -3.69 2.95 -10.65
N ILE A 227 -2.78 3.47 -11.46
CA ILE A 227 -1.65 2.73 -12.00
C ILE A 227 -0.50 2.85 -11.03
N VAL A 228 0.01 1.70 -10.56
CA VAL A 228 1.18 1.61 -9.69
C VAL A 228 2.34 1.02 -10.46
N GLY A 229 3.48 1.71 -10.48
CA GLY A 229 4.68 1.21 -11.13
C GLY A 229 5.94 1.97 -10.73
N TYR A 230 7.09 1.42 -11.07
CA TYR A 230 8.38 2.06 -10.83
C TYR A 230 8.70 3.00 -11.99
N VAL A 231 8.63 4.31 -11.73
CA VAL A 231 8.88 5.37 -12.71
C VAL A 231 10.14 6.15 -12.31
N GLY A 232 10.96 6.53 -13.29
CA GLY A 232 12.17 7.32 -13.06
C GLY A 232 13.34 6.92 -13.96
N HIS A 233 14.49 7.54 -13.74
CA HIS A 233 15.75 7.17 -14.40
C HIS A 233 16.12 5.72 -14.05
N SER A 234 16.84 5.02 -14.93
CA SER A 234 17.18 3.60 -14.75
C SER A 234 17.86 3.29 -13.41
N THR A 235 18.66 4.21 -12.90
CA THR A 235 19.37 4.12 -11.61
C THR A 235 18.56 4.64 -10.41
N LEU A 236 17.46 5.35 -10.63
CA LEU A 236 16.66 6.01 -9.59
C LEU A 236 15.17 5.87 -9.89
N ARG A 237 14.70 4.62 -9.99
CA ARG A 237 13.26 4.34 -10.12
C ARG A 237 12.60 4.42 -8.75
N ARG A 238 11.42 5.05 -8.70
CA ARG A 238 10.61 5.14 -7.48
C ARG A 238 9.23 4.57 -7.73
N LEU A 239 8.68 3.91 -6.72
CA LEU A 239 7.27 3.52 -6.73
C LEU A 239 6.42 4.78 -6.90
N THR A 240 5.69 4.86 -8.00
CA THR A 240 4.87 6.00 -8.37
C THR A 240 3.45 5.52 -8.58
N ILE A 241 2.51 6.33 -8.13
CA ILE A 241 1.08 6.13 -8.34
C ILE A 241 0.56 7.22 -9.29
N ILE A 242 -0.18 6.81 -10.32
CA ILE A 242 -0.69 7.70 -11.36
C ILE A 242 -2.16 7.40 -11.61
N GLY A 243 -3.01 8.41 -11.57
CA GLY A 243 -4.43 8.26 -11.85
C GLY A 243 -5.22 9.50 -11.50
N ASP A 244 -6.39 9.65 -12.11
CA ASP A 244 -7.32 10.73 -11.77
C ASP A 244 -7.84 10.61 -10.33
N ASP A 245 -7.96 9.39 -9.81
CA ASP A 245 -8.35 9.12 -8.43
C ASP A 245 -7.26 9.48 -7.41
N VAL A 246 -5.98 9.52 -7.83
CA VAL A 246 -4.88 10.05 -6.99
C VAL A 246 -5.05 11.56 -6.79
N ASN A 247 -5.30 12.28 -7.88
CA ASN A 247 -5.55 13.71 -7.83
C ASN A 247 -6.83 14.04 -7.06
N THR A 248 -7.81 13.14 -7.12
CA THR A 248 -9.05 13.22 -6.33
C THR A 248 -8.74 13.17 -4.85
N ALA A 249 -7.97 12.18 -4.40
CA ALA A 249 -7.59 12.04 -3.00
C ALA A 249 -6.86 13.27 -2.45
N SER A 250 -5.88 13.79 -3.20
CA SER A 250 -5.14 15.01 -2.80
C SER A 250 -6.06 16.24 -2.69
N ARG A 251 -7.07 16.37 -3.56
CA ARG A 251 -8.02 17.50 -3.49
C ARG A 251 -9.02 17.35 -2.36
N ILE A 252 -9.42 16.12 -2.04
CA ILE A 252 -10.24 15.84 -0.86
C ILE A 252 -9.49 16.27 0.40
N GLU A 253 -8.19 15.97 0.48
CA GLU A 253 -7.34 16.52 1.54
C GLU A 253 -7.42 18.05 1.49
N SER A 254 -7.14 18.73 0.38
CA SER A 254 -7.12 20.21 0.40
C SER A 254 -8.44 20.85 0.84
N MET A 255 -9.58 20.20 0.56
CA MET A 255 -10.91 20.63 1.02
C MET A 255 -11.14 20.50 2.54
N THR A 256 -10.32 19.74 3.25
CA THR A 256 -10.40 19.65 4.72
C THR A 256 -10.22 21.04 5.35
N LYS A 257 -9.50 21.97 4.68
CA LYS A 257 -9.33 23.36 5.12
C LYS A 257 -10.62 24.17 5.01
N GLU A 258 -11.30 24.05 3.87
CA GLU A 258 -12.55 24.77 3.60
C GLU A 258 -13.68 24.30 4.50
N LEU A 259 -13.71 23.00 4.83
CA LEU A 259 -14.75 22.39 5.66
C LEU A 259 -14.42 22.37 7.16
N GLY A 260 -13.21 22.81 7.55
CA GLY A 260 -12.77 22.80 8.95
C GLY A 260 -12.73 21.40 9.57
N ALA A 261 -12.65 20.35 8.75
CA ALA A 261 -12.63 18.96 9.20
C ALA A 261 -11.20 18.44 9.26
N THR A 262 -10.88 17.59 10.24
CA THR A 262 -9.57 16.90 10.28
C THR A 262 -9.50 15.77 9.27
N ILE A 263 -10.58 15.00 9.11
CA ILE A 263 -10.64 13.87 8.18
C ILE A 263 -11.83 14.07 7.22
N LEU A 264 -11.56 14.06 5.92
CA LEU A 264 -12.55 13.95 4.86
C LEU A 264 -12.37 12.66 4.08
N VAL A 265 -13.48 11.97 3.81
CA VAL A 265 -13.49 10.74 3.03
C VAL A 265 -14.48 10.87 1.87
N SER A 266 -14.13 10.32 0.72
CA SER A 266 -15.11 10.17 -0.37
C SER A 266 -16.19 9.15 -0.02
N ARG A 267 -17.39 9.30 -0.60
CA ARG A 267 -18.46 8.29 -0.55
C ARG A 267 -17.98 6.88 -0.93
N ALA A 268 -17.07 6.79 -1.90
CA ALA A 268 -16.47 5.52 -2.32
C ALA A 268 -15.76 4.79 -1.16
N VAL A 269 -15.14 5.50 -0.20
CA VAL A 269 -14.55 4.85 0.99
C VAL A 269 -15.66 4.38 1.92
N ALA A 270 -16.61 5.25 2.24
CA ALA A 270 -17.69 4.96 3.18
C ALA A 270 -18.52 3.73 2.77
N GLU A 271 -18.82 3.57 1.47
CA GLU A 271 -19.58 2.44 0.93
C GLU A 271 -18.87 1.07 1.05
N ARG A 272 -17.56 1.05 1.32
CA ARG A 272 -16.81 -0.20 1.52
C ARG A 272 -16.68 -0.55 2.99
N LEU A 273 -17.12 0.32 3.90
CA LEU A 273 -17.10 0.07 5.33
C LEU A 273 -18.44 -0.49 5.79
N ALA A 274 -18.45 -1.12 6.96
CA ALA A 274 -19.67 -1.65 7.54
C ALA A 274 -20.63 -0.52 7.95
N ASP A 275 -21.92 -0.74 7.82
CA ASP A 275 -22.93 0.23 8.26
C ASP A 275 -22.76 0.59 9.74
N GLY A 276 -22.90 1.89 10.04
CA GLY A 276 -22.69 2.44 11.38
C GLY A 276 -21.24 2.45 11.87
N SER A 277 -20.26 2.08 11.03
CA SER A 277 -18.84 2.16 11.41
C SER A 277 -18.30 3.59 11.37
N LEU A 278 -18.94 4.51 10.67
CA LEU A 278 -18.53 5.92 10.60
C LEU A 278 -19.53 6.82 11.31
N SER A 279 -19.00 7.72 12.14
CA SER A 279 -19.72 8.92 12.57
C SER A 279 -19.42 10.03 11.58
N VAL A 280 -20.46 10.46 10.86
CA VAL A 280 -20.38 11.52 9.84
C VAL A 280 -20.97 12.79 10.43
N ILE A 281 -20.15 13.83 10.55
CA ILE A 281 -20.56 15.12 11.14
C ILE A 281 -21.07 16.11 10.09
N ALA A 282 -20.60 15.98 8.85
CA ALA A 282 -21.04 16.81 7.74
C ALA A 282 -20.85 16.09 6.41
N THR A 283 -21.70 16.44 5.45
CA THR A 283 -21.64 15.93 4.09
C THR A 283 -21.64 17.09 3.11
N LYS A 284 -20.81 17.01 2.07
CA LYS A 284 -20.69 18.06 1.05
C LYS A 284 -20.58 17.45 -0.34
N MET A 285 -21.48 17.85 -1.25
CA MET A 285 -21.25 17.69 -2.68
C MET A 285 -20.21 18.71 -3.14
N ALA A 286 -19.10 18.24 -3.69
CA ALA A 286 -17.99 19.06 -4.09
C ALA A 286 -17.59 18.80 -5.54
N ARG A 287 -17.50 19.87 -6.33
CA ARG A 287 -16.94 19.80 -7.67
C ARG A 287 -15.44 20.01 -7.60
N LEU A 288 -14.68 18.91 -7.61
CA LEU A 288 -13.22 19.00 -7.58
C LEU A 288 -12.69 19.55 -8.92
N ARG A 289 -11.69 20.42 -8.86
CA ARG A 289 -11.13 21.16 -10.01
C ARG A 289 -10.64 20.24 -11.15
N GLY A 290 -11.42 20.03 -12.21
CA GLY A 290 -11.05 19.13 -13.31
C GLY A 290 -11.86 17.83 -13.35
N LYS A 291 -12.72 17.60 -12.35
CA LYS A 291 -13.79 16.59 -12.42
C LYS A 291 -15.02 17.17 -13.10
N ARG A 292 -15.67 16.33 -13.90
CA ARG A 292 -16.93 16.66 -14.58
C ARG A 292 -18.13 16.50 -13.64
N GLU A 293 -18.06 15.50 -12.77
CA GLU A 293 -19.10 15.11 -11.82
C GLU A 293 -18.74 15.58 -10.41
N ASP A 294 -19.78 15.85 -9.61
CA ASP A 294 -19.61 16.20 -8.21
C ASP A 294 -19.33 14.93 -7.40
N ILE A 295 -18.43 15.04 -6.43
CA ILE A 295 -18.11 13.96 -5.52
C ILE A 295 -18.67 14.33 -4.15
N GLU A 296 -19.32 13.36 -3.53
CA GLU A 296 -19.80 13.51 -2.16
C GLU A 296 -18.68 13.21 -1.16
N LEU A 297 -18.42 14.19 -0.31
CA LEU A 297 -17.41 14.15 0.73
C LEU A 297 -18.08 14.08 2.10
N LEU A 298 -17.52 13.26 2.98
CA LEU A 298 -18.00 13.07 4.33
C LEU A 298 -16.91 13.51 5.30
N ALA A 299 -17.22 14.46 6.17
CA ALA A 299 -16.41 14.78 7.33
C ALA A 299 -16.71 13.76 8.42
N VAL A 300 -15.67 13.10 8.91
CA VAL A 300 -15.79 12.02 9.88
C VAL A 300 -14.98 12.35 11.14
N ASP A 301 -15.57 12.07 12.30
CA ASP A 301 -14.96 12.34 13.61
C ASP A 301 -14.79 11.07 14.45
N ARG A 302 -15.38 9.94 14.02
CA ARG A 302 -15.21 8.64 14.65
C ARG A 302 -15.27 7.50 13.63
N PHE A 303 -14.44 6.50 13.87
CA PHE A 303 -14.50 5.21 13.20
C PHE A 303 -14.60 4.08 14.24
N ALA A 304 -15.74 3.40 14.26
CA ALA A 304 -15.95 2.17 15.00
C ALA A 304 -15.39 1.00 14.20
N ASP A 305 -14.10 0.76 14.40
CA ASP A 305 -13.38 -0.34 13.78
C ASP A 305 -13.90 -1.69 14.28
N ARG A 306 -14.39 -2.51 13.35
CA ARG A 306 -14.88 -3.86 13.65
C ARG A 306 -13.77 -4.92 13.56
N SER A 307 -12.50 -4.53 13.42
CA SER A 307 -11.41 -5.50 13.48
C SER A 307 -11.32 -6.11 14.88
N PRO A 308 -11.31 -7.45 14.99
CA PRO A 308 -11.11 -8.10 16.28
C PRO A 308 -9.71 -7.84 16.86
N PHE A 309 -8.78 -7.27 16.09
CA PHE A 309 -7.40 -7.01 16.53
C PHE A 309 -7.14 -5.55 16.90
N ALA A 310 -8.08 -4.64 16.62
CA ALA A 310 -7.86 -3.20 16.71
C ALA A 310 -7.42 -2.74 18.11
N LEU A 311 -8.10 -3.24 19.15
CA LEU A 311 -7.81 -2.87 20.52
C LEU A 311 -6.50 -3.50 21.00
N ALA A 312 -6.18 -4.74 20.58
CA ALA A 312 -4.88 -5.35 20.83
C ALA A 312 -3.74 -4.55 20.16
N GLN A 313 -3.90 -4.12 18.91
CA GLN A 313 -2.93 -3.30 18.19
C GLN A 313 -2.69 -1.93 18.84
N ARG A 314 -3.74 -1.29 19.36
CA ARG A 314 -3.62 -0.01 20.08
C ARG A 314 -2.99 -0.16 21.47
N SER A 315 -3.25 -1.28 22.15
CA SER A 315 -2.76 -1.51 23.52
C SER A 315 -1.39 -2.20 23.59
N VAL A 316 -0.87 -2.76 22.50
CA VAL A 316 0.46 -3.42 22.50
C VAL A 316 1.60 -2.48 22.89
N GLY A 317 1.47 -1.18 22.57
CA GLY A 317 2.44 -0.16 22.95
C GLY A 317 2.55 -0.03 24.47
N LEU A 318 1.39 0.04 25.15
CA LEU A 318 1.29 0.14 26.61
C LEU A 318 1.86 -1.09 27.32
N LEU A 319 1.58 -2.28 26.79
CA LEU A 319 2.09 -3.53 27.35
C LEU A 319 3.61 -3.66 27.25
N LEU A 320 4.19 -3.09 26.20
CA LEU A 320 5.60 -3.25 25.86
C LEU A 320 6.38 -1.96 26.06
N ASP A 321 5.93 -1.10 26.99
CA ASP A 321 6.64 0.10 27.43
C ASP A 321 7.91 -0.26 28.21
N ASP A 322 7.84 -1.32 29.04
CA ASP A 322 9.00 -2.04 29.58
C ASP A 322 9.04 -3.48 29.04
N PRO A 323 9.72 -3.71 27.89
CA PRO A 323 9.85 -5.03 27.29
C PRO A 323 10.48 -6.08 28.18
N SER A 324 11.33 -5.68 29.14
CA SER A 324 12.04 -6.59 30.03
C SER A 324 11.13 -7.04 31.17
N ALA A 325 10.39 -6.12 31.77
CA ALA A 325 9.38 -6.43 32.78
C ALA A 325 8.28 -7.31 32.19
N PHE A 326 7.79 -6.98 30.98
CA PHE A 326 6.81 -7.80 30.27
C PHE A 326 7.28 -9.24 30.10
N ALA A 327 8.49 -9.44 29.59
CA ALA A 327 9.03 -10.77 29.37
C ALA A 327 9.22 -11.55 30.69
N ALA A 328 9.73 -10.91 31.73
CA ALA A 328 9.91 -11.54 33.04
C ALA A 328 8.56 -12.01 33.61
N GLN A 329 7.53 -11.16 33.56
CA GLN A 329 6.19 -11.51 34.01
C GLN A 329 5.57 -12.64 33.17
N PHE A 330 5.79 -12.61 31.85
CA PHE A 330 5.32 -13.67 30.95
C PHE A 330 5.92 -15.03 31.31
N TYR A 331 7.24 -15.13 31.48
CA TYR A 331 7.87 -16.41 31.82
C TYR A 331 7.52 -16.88 33.22
N ALA A 332 7.39 -15.98 34.19
CA ALA A 332 6.90 -16.33 35.53
C ALA A 332 5.50 -16.95 35.46
N ASN A 333 4.59 -16.35 34.68
CA ASN A 333 3.25 -16.88 34.45
C ASN A 333 3.28 -18.22 33.69
N LEU A 334 4.15 -18.36 32.68
CA LEU A 334 4.29 -19.59 31.89
C LEU A 334 4.72 -20.78 32.76
N PHE A 335 5.77 -20.60 33.56
CA PHE A 335 6.29 -21.66 34.42
C PHE A 335 5.41 -21.94 35.64
N ALA A 336 4.64 -20.95 36.11
CA ALA A 336 3.62 -21.19 37.12
C ALA A 336 2.49 -22.10 36.60
N ILE A 337 2.13 -21.99 35.31
CA ILE A 337 1.11 -22.86 34.70
C ILE A 337 1.69 -24.24 34.39
N ARG A 338 2.92 -24.30 33.86
CA ARG A 338 3.55 -25.56 33.44
C ARG A 338 5.06 -25.55 33.70
N PRO A 339 5.49 -25.97 34.91
CA PRO A 339 6.89 -25.90 35.34
C PRO A 339 7.86 -26.69 34.44
N GLU A 340 7.43 -27.81 33.86
CA GLU A 340 8.27 -28.64 33.00
C GLU A 340 8.78 -27.91 31.75
N LEU A 341 8.10 -26.84 31.30
CA LEU A 341 8.54 -26.05 30.16
C LEU A 341 9.85 -25.30 30.43
N GLU A 342 10.23 -25.10 31.70
CA GLU A 342 11.50 -24.44 32.06
C GLU A 342 12.71 -25.18 31.48
N GLN A 343 12.61 -26.50 31.31
CA GLN A 343 13.67 -27.34 30.73
C GLN A 343 13.98 -27.00 29.27
N LEU A 344 13.04 -26.39 28.54
CA LEU A 344 13.25 -25.93 27.16
C LEU A 344 14.12 -24.67 27.10
N PHE A 345 14.39 -24.01 28.23
CA PHE A 345 15.06 -22.71 28.32
C PHE A 345 16.44 -22.81 29.00
N VAL A 346 17.29 -23.73 28.53
CA VAL A 346 18.61 -24.07 29.13
C VAL A 346 19.56 -22.86 29.28
N ASN A 347 19.44 -21.85 28.41
CA ASN A 347 20.26 -20.63 28.45
C ASN A 347 19.59 -19.44 29.18
N GLY A 348 18.51 -19.72 29.93
CA GLY A 348 17.70 -18.72 30.62
C GLY A 348 16.80 -17.90 29.68
N THR A 349 15.87 -17.15 30.26
CA THR A 349 14.79 -16.47 29.54
C THR A 349 15.11 -15.05 29.08
N ARG A 350 16.22 -14.46 29.55
CA ARG A 350 16.53 -13.04 29.34
C ARG A 350 16.72 -12.68 27.86
N ALA A 351 17.49 -13.46 27.10
CA ALA A 351 17.73 -13.20 25.69
C ALA A 351 16.49 -13.47 24.82
N GLN A 352 15.68 -14.45 25.21
CA GLN A 352 14.43 -14.80 24.52
C GLN A 352 13.32 -13.79 24.83
N GLY A 353 13.34 -13.15 26.01
CA GLY A 353 12.42 -12.09 26.39
C GLY A 353 12.46 -10.88 25.46
N ALA A 354 13.67 -10.41 25.10
CA ALA A 354 13.82 -9.32 24.14
C ALA A 354 13.25 -9.68 22.75
N MET A 355 13.48 -10.93 22.31
CA MET A 355 12.94 -11.44 21.05
C MET A 355 11.42 -11.59 21.09
N LEU A 356 10.86 -12.07 22.20
CA LEU A 356 9.42 -12.21 22.41
C LEU A 356 8.71 -10.86 22.29
N SER A 357 9.18 -9.85 23.03
CA SER A 357 8.56 -8.51 23.02
C SER A 357 8.66 -7.85 21.64
N HIS A 358 9.81 -7.98 20.96
CA HIS A 358 9.98 -7.48 19.59
C HIS A 358 9.06 -8.19 18.58
N MET A 359 8.99 -9.52 18.66
CA MET A 359 8.14 -10.33 17.78
C MET A 359 6.67 -10.08 18.04
N LEU A 360 6.23 -9.97 19.29
CA LEU A 360 4.85 -9.68 19.66
C LEU A 360 4.42 -8.34 19.08
N ARG A 361 5.21 -7.28 19.29
CA ARG A 361 4.95 -5.96 18.69
C ARG A 361 4.83 -6.06 17.17
N SER A 362 5.80 -6.69 16.52
CA SER A 362 5.86 -6.79 15.05
C SER A 362 4.69 -7.60 14.47
N VAL A 363 4.34 -8.73 15.10
CA VAL A 363 3.27 -9.62 14.64
C VAL A 363 1.92 -8.97 14.84
N VAL A 364 1.61 -8.47 16.05
CA VAL A 364 0.32 -7.83 16.36
C VAL A 364 0.10 -6.61 15.45
N SER A 365 1.13 -5.78 15.32
CA SER A 365 1.13 -4.64 14.40
C SER A 365 0.96 -5.06 12.94
N GLY A 366 1.52 -6.19 12.55
CA GLY A 366 1.51 -6.69 11.17
C GLY A 366 0.30 -7.53 10.78
N LEU A 367 -0.64 -7.84 11.69
CA LEU A 367 -1.74 -8.79 11.43
C LEU A 367 -2.62 -8.42 10.23
N GLU A 368 -2.69 -7.14 9.88
CA GLU A 368 -3.41 -6.67 8.69
C GLU A 368 -2.67 -6.99 7.37
N ARG A 369 -1.35 -7.24 7.43
CA ARG A 369 -0.47 -7.63 6.31
C ARG A 369 -0.37 -9.16 6.15
N ARG A 370 -1.51 -9.85 6.07
CA ARG A 370 -1.60 -11.33 6.22
C ARG A 370 -0.61 -12.15 5.38
N LYS A 371 -0.38 -11.83 4.10
CA LYS A 371 0.46 -12.68 3.22
C LYS A 371 1.86 -12.94 3.79
N HIS A 372 2.49 -11.91 4.34
CA HIS A 372 3.84 -12.02 4.89
C HIS A 372 3.84 -12.61 6.31
N VAL A 373 2.85 -12.24 7.13
CA VAL A 373 2.73 -12.73 8.51
C VAL A 373 2.39 -14.22 8.56
N THR A 374 1.52 -14.71 7.69
CA THR A 374 1.16 -16.14 7.61
C THR A 374 2.39 -17.03 7.38
N ILE A 375 3.19 -16.72 6.37
CA ILE A 375 4.39 -17.51 6.05
C ILE A 375 5.41 -17.44 7.20
N GLY A 376 5.61 -16.24 7.77
CA GLY A 376 6.52 -16.03 8.90
C GLY A 376 6.11 -16.85 10.12
N LEU A 377 4.84 -16.79 10.52
CA LEU A 377 4.32 -17.51 11.69
C LEU A 377 4.32 -19.03 11.50
N GLN A 378 3.94 -19.53 10.32
CA GLN A 378 4.03 -20.96 10.02
C GLN A 378 5.48 -21.44 10.04
N THR A 379 6.43 -20.63 9.55
CA THR A 379 7.87 -20.93 9.62
C THR A 379 8.37 -20.98 11.06
N MET A 380 7.92 -20.03 11.90
CA MET A 380 8.26 -20.01 13.31
C MET A 380 7.70 -21.23 14.04
N GLY A 381 6.45 -21.61 13.75
CA GLY A 381 5.84 -22.84 14.27
C GLY A 381 6.62 -24.10 13.94
N ARG A 382 7.12 -24.24 12.69
CA ARG A 382 8.02 -25.35 12.31
C ARG A 382 9.31 -25.35 13.13
N LYS A 383 9.95 -24.19 13.29
CA LYS A 383 11.19 -24.07 14.09
C LYS A 383 10.97 -24.46 15.56
N HIS A 384 9.81 -24.11 16.12
CA HIS A 384 9.46 -24.42 17.51
C HIS A 384 9.39 -25.92 17.78
N VAL A 385 9.01 -26.75 16.80
CA VAL A 385 9.07 -28.22 16.93
C VAL A 385 10.50 -28.67 17.18
N GLY A 386 11.48 -28.08 16.49
CA GLY A 386 12.91 -28.35 16.72
C GLY A 386 13.43 -27.92 18.09
N TYR A 387 12.68 -27.07 18.82
CA TYR A 387 12.99 -26.68 20.20
C TYR A 387 12.26 -27.53 21.24
N GLY A 388 11.55 -28.60 20.83
CA GLY A 388 10.78 -29.45 21.74
C GLY A 388 9.39 -28.91 22.08
N VAL A 389 8.86 -27.96 21.30
CA VAL A 389 7.50 -27.44 21.52
C VAL A 389 6.45 -28.37 20.90
N GLU A 390 5.54 -28.86 21.73
CA GLU A 390 4.39 -29.69 21.32
C GLU A 390 3.12 -28.86 21.05
N LEU A 391 2.12 -29.48 20.41
CA LEU A 391 0.88 -28.78 20.01
C LEU A 391 0.04 -28.30 21.21
N ASP A 392 0.10 -29.01 22.33
CA ASP A 392 -0.58 -28.67 23.58
C ASP A 392 0.08 -27.47 24.31
N HIS A 393 1.39 -27.26 24.15
CA HIS A 393 2.14 -26.14 24.75
C HIS A 393 1.60 -24.77 24.30
N TYR A 394 1.06 -24.66 23.10
CA TYR A 394 0.46 -23.40 22.60
C TYR A 394 -0.76 -22.96 23.41
N GLY A 395 -1.53 -23.88 23.99
CA GLY A 395 -2.65 -23.53 24.89
C GLY A 395 -2.12 -22.90 26.19
N THR A 396 -1.06 -23.48 26.74
CA THR A 396 -0.34 -22.96 27.91
C THR A 396 0.23 -21.58 27.63
N PHE A 397 0.85 -21.39 26.45
CA PHE A 397 1.35 -20.09 26.01
C PHE A 397 0.24 -19.03 25.95
N LYS A 398 -0.93 -19.36 25.36
CA LYS A 398 -2.07 -18.44 25.30
C LYS A 398 -2.52 -18.01 26.70
N ALA A 399 -2.68 -18.96 27.61
CA ALA A 399 -3.10 -18.70 28.98
C ALA A 399 -2.10 -17.81 29.73
N ALA A 400 -0.79 -18.11 29.62
CA ALA A 400 0.28 -17.30 30.21
C ALA A 400 0.27 -15.87 29.65
N MET A 401 0.06 -15.72 28.35
CA MET A 401 0.04 -14.41 27.69
C MET A 401 -1.17 -13.57 28.13
N LEU A 402 -2.37 -14.14 28.15
CA LEU A 402 -3.58 -13.44 28.62
C LEU A 402 -3.47 -13.05 30.09
N LYS A 403 -2.93 -13.94 30.94
CA LYS A 403 -2.65 -13.61 32.33
C LYS A 403 -1.67 -12.43 32.45
N THR A 404 -0.60 -12.43 31.66
CA THR A 404 0.40 -11.35 31.66
C THR A 404 -0.20 -10.01 31.24
N ILE A 405 -1.05 -10.02 30.21
CA ILE A 405 -1.78 -8.83 29.77
C ILE A 405 -2.67 -8.30 30.90
N SER A 406 -3.40 -9.18 31.59
CA SER A 406 -4.23 -8.83 32.74
C SER A 406 -3.41 -8.26 33.90
N ASP A 407 -2.29 -8.89 34.26
CA ASP A 407 -1.42 -8.44 35.34
C ASP A 407 -0.85 -7.04 35.07
N ILE A 408 -0.48 -6.74 33.81
CA ILE A 408 0.14 -5.45 33.43
C ILE A 408 -0.89 -4.35 33.25
N MET A 409 -2.01 -4.62 32.57
CA MET A 409 -3.03 -3.60 32.32
C MET A 409 -3.89 -3.33 33.55
N GLY A 410 -4.05 -4.31 34.44
CA GLY A 410 -4.84 -4.18 35.67
C GLY A 410 -6.22 -3.60 35.41
N VAL A 411 -6.53 -2.49 36.08
CA VAL A 411 -7.81 -1.75 35.95
C VAL A 411 -8.06 -1.18 34.55
N GLY A 412 -7.02 -1.05 33.71
CA GLY A 412 -7.12 -0.59 32.33
C GLY A 412 -7.56 -1.68 31.34
N LEU A 413 -7.65 -2.94 31.76
CA LEU A 413 -8.14 -4.03 30.91
C LEU A 413 -9.68 -4.04 30.88
N THR A 414 -10.26 -3.58 29.76
CA THR A 414 -11.70 -3.73 29.53
C THR A 414 -12.02 -5.08 28.90
N PRO A 415 -13.27 -5.60 29.02
CA PRO A 415 -13.68 -6.85 28.37
C PRO A 415 -13.46 -6.85 26.85
N GLU A 416 -13.58 -5.69 26.20
CA GLU A 416 -13.36 -5.54 24.77
C GLU A 416 -11.87 -5.66 24.41
N ILE A 417 -10.98 -5.07 25.22
CA ILE A 417 -9.52 -5.20 25.05
C ILE A 417 -9.10 -6.64 25.25
N GLU A 418 -9.60 -7.31 26.30
CA GLU A 418 -9.31 -8.72 26.58
C GLU A 418 -9.78 -9.63 25.44
N ALA A 419 -11.01 -9.45 24.95
CA ALA A 419 -11.54 -10.19 23.82
C ALA A 419 -10.71 -9.98 22.55
N SER A 420 -10.25 -8.74 22.31
CA SER A 420 -9.39 -8.41 21.18
C SER A 420 -8.03 -9.11 21.26
N TRP A 421 -7.42 -9.16 22.45
CA TRP A 421 -6.18 -9.89 22.69
C TRP A 421 -6.36 -11.40 22.53
N SER A 422 -7.44 -11.97 23.05
CA SER A 422 -7.73 -13.38 22.87
C SER A 422 -7.87 -13.74 21.37
N ALA A 423 -8.65 -12.97 20.62
CA ALA A 423 -8.82 -13.17 19.18
C ALA A 423 -7.51 -13.01 18.40
N THR A 424 -6.69 -12.04 18.79
CA THR A 424 -5.34 -11.81 18.25
C THR A 424 -4.46 -13.03 18.45
N LEU A 425 -4.40 -13.55 19.68
CA LEU A 425 -3.58 -14.72 20.01
C LEU A 425 -4.10 -15.99 19.32
N ASP A 426 -5.41 -16.16 19.18
CA ASP A 426 -5.99 -17.30 18.45
C ASP A 426 -5.50 -17.36 17.00
N VAL A 427 -5.46 -16.21 16.32
CA VAL A 427 -4.94 -16.15 14.95
C VAL A 427 -3.44 -16.42 14.90
N VAL A 428 -2.66 -15.76 15.76
CA VAL A 428 -1.20 -15.92 15.78
C VAL A 428 -0.81 -17.38 16.06
N LEU A 429 -1.37 -17.94 17.13
CA LEU A 429 -1.04 -19.30 17.56
C LEU A 429 -1.65 -20.36 16.64
N GLY A 430 -2.81 -20.09 16.02
CA GLY A 430 -3.39 -20.95 14.99
C GLY A 430 -2.46 -21.14 13.81
N LEU A 431 -1.93 -20.03 13.26
CA LEU A 431 -0.97 -20.06 12.14
C LEU A 431 0.35 -20.75 12.52
N MET A 432 0.84 -20.55 13.74
CA MET A 432 2.02 -21.28 14.22
C MET A 432 1.75 -22.79 14.38
N LYS A 433 0.59 -23.17 14.95
CA LYS A 433 0.16 -24.56 15.08
C LYS A 433 0.03 -25.26 13.73
N GLU A 434 -0.49 -24.60 12.71
CA GLU A 434 -0.52 -25.14 11.34
C GLU A 434 0.88 -25.50 10.84
N GLY A 435 1.83 -24.59 11.04
CA GLY A 435 3.24 -24.81 10.73
C GLY A 435 3.84 -25.99 11.49
N ALA A 436 3.66 -26.02 12.81
CA ALA A 436 4.15 -27.09 13.68
C ALA A 436 3.53 -28.45 13.32
N GLY A 437 2.22 -28.50 13.10
CA GLY A 437 1.52 -29.73 12.71
C GLY A 437 1.96 -30.26 11.34
N ALA A 438 2.37 -29.40 10.41
CA ALA A 438 2.98 -29.83 9.15
C ALA A 438 4.37 -30.46 9.36
N GLU A 439 5.14 -29.97 10.33
CA GLU A 439 6.45 -30.54 10.69
C GLU A 439 6.30 -31.89 11.38
N PHE A 440 5.37 -32.02 12.34
CA PHE A 440 5.07 -33.29 13.01
C PHE A 440 4.55 -34.39 12.08
N ARG A 441 3.99 -34.04 10.91
CA ARG A 441 3.60 -35.01 9.88
C ARG A 441 4.75 -35.43 8.96
N ARG A 442 5.86 -34.67 8.96
CA ARG A 442 7.05 -34.94 8.14
C ARG A 442 8.08 -35.79 8.88
N ASN A 443 8.17 -35.59 10.19
CA ASN A 443 8.95 -36.43 11.12
C ASN A 443 8.13 -37.65 11.53
#